data_AF-M8E6Z2-F1
#
_entry.id   AF-M8E6Z2-F1
#
_cell.length_a   1.000
_cell.length_b   1.000
_cell.length_c   1.000
_cell.angle_alpha   90.00
_cell.angle_beta   90.00
_cell.angle_gamma   90.00
#
_symmetry.space_group_name_H-M   'P 1'
#
loop_
_entity.id
_entity.type
_entity.pdbx_description
1 polymer ?
#
loop_
_entity_poly.entity_id
_entity_poly.type
_entity_poly.pdbx_seq_one_letter_code
_entity_poly.pdbx_strand_id
1 'polypeptide(L)'
;MMQTVPKEKSYGSVYDYFEEFTGENLKTSVLQIKKSDNSVELTLRILLSDSLKEKMMHTEKPIYFTFGDLPGNETIKNLLAESPSLVQIELNSKENLYTISQKLKLKENLTEADKQALLSPANYRFQVINEEELSVASFMGLENSLLPEDNQK
;
A
#
# COMPACT_ATOMS: atom_id res chain seq x y z
N MET A 1 27.50 24.38 -10.60
CA MET A 1 26.34 23.81 -9.86
C MET A 1 25.30 23.45 -10.92
N MET A 2 25.11 22.16 -11.21
CA MET A 2 24.04 21.75 -12.14
C MET A 2 22.74 21.69 -11.35
N GLN A 3 21.85 22.64 -11.62
CA GLN A 3 20.44 22.53 -11.24
C GLN A 3 19.86 21.37 -12.06
N THR A 4 19.47 20.29 -11.41
CA THR A 4 18.73 19.21 -12.06
C THR A 4 17.33 19.73 -12.36
N VAL A 5 17.05 20.02 -13.63
CA VAL A 5 15.70 20.24 -14.16
C VAL A 5 14.85 19.04 -13.73
N PRO A 6 13.64 19.24 -13.15
CA PRO A 6 12.73 18.12 -12.94
C PRO A 6 12.51 17.48 -14.31
N LYS A 7 12.81 16.19 -14.48
CA LYS A 7 12.48 15.49 -15.73
C LYS A 7 10.99 15.71 -15.99
N GLU A 8 10.64 16.09 -17.22
CA GLU A 8 9.24 16.21 -17.62
C GLU A 8 8.51 14.89 -17.33
N LYS A 9 7.24 15.00 -16.92
CA LYS A 9 6.39 13.82 -16.71
C LYS A 9 6.39 13.01 -18.01
N SER A 10 6.87 11.77 -17.94
CA SER A 10 7.07 10.89 -19.10
C SER A 10 6.06 9.75 -19.16
N TYR A 11 5.26 9.56 -18.11
CA TYR A 11 4.21 8.55 -18.02
C TYR A 11 2.87 9.23 -17.74
N GLY A 12 1.83 8.79 -18.45
CA GLY A 12 0.48 9.32 -18.27
C GLY A 12 -0.19 8.73 -17.04
N SER A 13 -0.09 7.41 -16.84
CA SER A 13 -0.68 6.69 -15.71
C SER A 13 0.26 5.61 -15.19
N VAL A 14 0.03 5.17 -13.95
CA VAL A 14 0.66 3.96 -13.40
C VAL A 14 0.37 2.71 -14.25
N TYR A 15 -0.71 2.74 -15.04
CA TYR A 15 -1.03 1.70 -16.02
C TYR A 15 0.04 1.54 -17.12
N ASP A 16 0.86 2.56 -17.38
CA ASP A 16 1.91 2.48 -18.41
C ASP A 16 3.07 1.54 -18.02
N TYR A 17 3.17 1.18 -16.74
CA TYR A 17 4.27 0.35 -16.20
C TYR A 17 3.81 -0.57 -15.07
N PHE A 18 2.53 -0.93 -15.00
CA PHE A 18 1.99 -1.72 -13.90
C PHE A 18 2.67 -3.11 -13.75
N GLU A 19 3.19 -3.67 -14.84
CA GLU A 19 3.92 -4.94 -14.85
C GLU A 19 5.21 -4.89 -14.01
N GLU A 20 5.72 -3.69 -13.71
CA GLU A 20 6.93 -3.54 -12.88
C GLU A 20 6.65 -3.61 -11.38
N PHE A 21 5.39 -3.68 -10.95
CA PHE A 21 5.03 -3.92 -9.55
C PHE A 21 5.20 -5.40 -9.18
N THR A 22 6.46 -5.85 -9.17
CA THR A 22 6.88 -7.19 -8.78
C THR A 22 7.53 -7.19 -7.39
N GLY A 23 7.70 -8.36 -6.78
CA GLY A 23 8.41 -8.48 -5.49
C GLY A 23 9.89 -8.08 -5.53
N GLU A 24 10.48 -7.90 -6.73
CA GLU A 24 11.83 -7.37 -6.88
C GLU A 24 11.84 -5.83 -6.79
N ASN A 25 10.82 -5.18 -7.34
CA ASN A 25 10.73 -3.73 -7.46
C ASN A 25 9.91 -3.06 -6.36
N LEU A 26 8.98 -3.79 -5.73
CA LEU A 26 8.22 -3.36 -4.57
C LEU A 26 8.27 -4.47 -3.52
N LYS A 27 8.93 -4.17 -2.41
CA LYS A 27 9.03 -5.06 -1.24
C LYS A 27 8.22 -4.50 -0.09
N THR A 28 7.49 -5.34 0.61
CA THR A 28 6.64 -4.95 1.74
C THR A 28 7.24 -5.44 3.05
N SER A 29 7.05 -4.68 4.14
CA SER A 29 7.24 -5.21 5.50
C SER A 29 6.10 -6.16 5.87
N VAL A 30 6.18 -6.73 7.07
CA VAL A 30 4.97 -7.24 7.73
C VAL A 30 3.99 -6.08 7.95
N LEU A 31 2.71 -6.30 7.65
CA LEU A 31 1.63 -5.36 7.94
C LEU A 31 1.42 -5.26 9.45
N GLN A 32 1.54 -4.05 9.98
CA GLN A 32 1.24 -3.74 11.36
C GLN A 32 -0.21 -3.30 11.49
N ILE A 33 -0.90 -3.85 12.48
CA ILE A 33 -2.32 -3.61 12.71
C ILE A 33 -2.51 -3.13 14.14
N LYS A 34 -3.02 -1.91 14.31
CA LYS A 34 -3.29 -1.33 15.63
C LYS A 34 -4.75 -0.98 15.76
N LYS A 35 -5.42 -1.62 16.72
CA LYS A 35 -6.82 -1.28 17.05
C LYS A 35 -6.89 -0.02 17.91
N SER A 36 -7.88 0.83 17.67
CA SER A 36 -8.22 1.98 18.52
C SER A 36 -9.72 2.22 18.46
N ASP A 37 -10.42 2.04 19.58
CA ASP A 37 -11.87 2.14 19.71
C ASP A 37 -12.63 1.39 18.60
N ASN A 38 -13.31 2.15 17.74
CA ASN A 38 -14.09 1.67 16.60
C ASN A 38 -13.33 1.80 15.27
N SER A 39 -12.00 1.75 15.32
CA SER A 39 -11.14 1.83 14.16
C SER A 39 -9.93 0.91 14.28
N VAL A 40 -9.34 0.59 13.13
CA VAL A 40 -8.06 -0.09 13.01
C VAL A 40 -7.16 0.74 12.12
N GLU A 41 -5.92 0.95 12.55
CA GLU A 41 -4.86 1.53 11.75
C GLU A 41 -4.01 0.41 11.15
N LEU A 42 -3.87 0.44 9.82
CA LEU A 42 -3.04 -0.46 9.04
C LEU A 42 -1.79 0.29 8.59
N THR A 43 -0.62 -0.22 8.98
CA THR A 43 0.67 0.40 8.66
C THR A 43 1.57 -0.59 7.95
N LEU A 44 2.00 -0.26 6.72
CA LEU A 44 2.89 -1.07 5.91
C LEU A 44 4.07 -0.21 5.43
N ARG A 45 5.30 -0.70 5.62
CA ARG A 45 6.46 -0.10 4.97
C ARG A 45 6.66 -0.74 3.60
N ILE A 46 6.91 0.08 2.59
CA ILE A 46 7.22 -0.37 1.23
C ILE A 46 8.59 0.14 0.82
N LEU A 47 9.41 -0.72 0.22
CA LEU A 47 10.67 -0.37 -0.39
C LEU A 47 10.52 -0.47 -1.91
N LEU A 48 10.74 0.65 -2.59
CA LEU A 48 10.69 0.74 -4.05
C LEU A 48 12.10 0.62 -4.63
N SER A 49 12.26 -0.07 -5.75
CA SER A 49 13.50 0.03 -6.55
C SER A 49 13.64 1.44 -7.12
N ASP A 50 14.88 1.87 -7.37
CA ASP A 50 15.14 3.19 -7.95
C ASP A 50 14.42 3.37 -9.30
N SER A 51 14.36 2.31 -10.12
CA SER A 51 13.66 2.32 -11.40
C SER A 51 12.15 2.55 -11.23
N LEU A 52 11.48 1.76 -10.38
CA LEU A 52 10.04 1.89 -10.17
C LEU A 52 9.69 3.25 -9.55
N LYS A 53 10.47 3.69 -8.56
CA LYS A 53 10.30 5.01 -7.93
C LYS A 53 10.41 6.14 -8.94
N GLU A 54 11.43 6.10 -9.80
CA GLU A 54 11.66 7.12 -10.83
C GLU A 54 10.45 7.21 -11.77
N LYS A 55 9.87 6.08 -12.19
CA LYS A 55 8.67 6.09 -13.04
C LYS A 55 7.47 6.71 -12.34
N MET A 56 7.23 6.31 -11.09
CA MET A 56 6.15 6.85 -10.28
C MET A 56 6.28 8.36 -10.05
N MET A 57 7.49 8.86 -9.79
CA MET A 57 7.75 10.30 -9.66
C MET A 57 7.47 11.07 -10.97
N HIS A 58 7.72 10.46 -12.12
CA HIS A 58 7.51 11.05 -13.44
C HIS A 58 6.17 10.67 -14.08
N THR A 59 5.21 10.18 -13.29
CA THR A 59 3.84 9.93 -13.72
C THR A 59 2.97 11.17 -13.50
N GLU A 60 2.25 11.59 -14.53
CA GLU A 60 1.42 12.79 -14.50
C GLU A 60 0.24 12.63 -13.53
N LYS A 61 -0.49 11.51 -13.66
CA LYS A 61 -1.68 11.23 -12.87
C LYS A 61 -1.34 10.66 -11.49
N PRO A 62 -2.22 10.87 -10.49
CA PRO A 62 -1.99 10.40 -9.13
C PRO A 62 -2.00 8.87 -9.05
N ILE A 63 -1.22 8.36 -8.10
CA ILE A 63 -1.12 6.94 -7.78
C ILE A 63 -1.56 6.79 -6.34
N TYR A 64 -2.45 5.83 -6.10
CA TYR A 64 -2.97 5.59 -4.77
C TYR A 64 -2.68 4.18 -4.27
N PHE A 65 -2.84 4.02 -2.96
CA PHE A 65 -2.65 2.77 -2.26
C PHE A 65 -3.83 2.51 -1.34
N THR A 66 -4.17 1.24 -1.17
CA THR A 66 -5.18 0.82 -0.20
C THR A 66 -4.91 -0.60 0.28
N PHE A 67 -5.51 -0.95 1.40
CA PHE A 67 -5.67 -2.35 1.79
C PHE A 67 -7.05 -2.83 1.38
N GLY A 68 -7.16 -4.11 1.06
CA GLY A 68 -8.41 -4.75 0.70
C GLY A 68 -8.44 -6.22 1.12
N ASP A 69 -9.57 -6.87 0.89
CA ASP A 69 -9.74 -8.30 1.13
C ASP A 69 -8.90 -9.16 0.18
N LEU A 70 -8.61 -10.40 0.60
CA LEU A 70 -8.15 -11.43 -0.33
C LEU A 70 -9.16 -11.67 -1.47
N PRO A 71 -8.72 -12.01 -2.69
CA PRO A 71 -9.63 -12.35 -3.79
C PRO A 71 -10.63 -13.45 -3.41
N GLY A 72 -11.91 -13.24 -3.68
CA GLY A 72 -12.98 -14.20 -3.32
C GLY A 72 -13.36 -14.21 -1.84
N ASN A 73 -12.76 -13.33 -1.02
CA ASN A 73 -13.11 -13.12 0.37
C ASN A 73 -13.67 -11.70 0.56
N GLU A 74 -14.65 -11.54 1.45
CA GLU A 74 -15.21 -10.23 1.82
C GLU A 74 -15.19 -10.02 3.34
N THR A 75 -14.32 -10.76 4.05
CA THR A 75 -14.22 -10.73 5.52
C THR A 75 -14.02 -9.30 6.02
N ILE A 76 -13.01 -8.59 5.56
CA ILE A 76 -12.67 -7.23 6.01
C ILE A 76 -13.76 -6.25 5.59
N LYS A 77 -14.13 -6.21 4.30
CA LYS A 77 -15.17 -5.32 3.77
C LYS A 77 -16.47 -5.41 4.56
N ASN A 78 -16.88 -6.61 4.97
CA ASN A 78 -18.11 -6.80 5.74
C ASN A 78 -18.04 -6.26 7.18
N LEU A 79 -16.85 -5.97 7.69
CA LEU A 79 -16.61 -5.41 9.03
C LEU A 79 -16.44 -3.89 9.02
N LEU A 80 -16.34 -3.26 7.85
CA LEU A 80 -16.17 -1.81 7.71
C LEU A 80 -17.50 -1.07 7.74
N ALA A 81 -17.53 0.07 8.42
CA ALA A 81 -18.68 0.96 8.42
C ALA A 81 -18.80 1.77 7.13
N GLU A 82 -17.67 2.03 6.46
CA GLU A 82 -17.58 2.79 5.21
C GLU A 82 -16.37 2.31 4.39
N SER A 83 -16.37 2.61 3.09
CA SER A 83 -15.22 2.32 2.23
C SER A 83 -14.00 3.11 2.70
N PRO A 84 -12.82 2.49 2.79
CA PRO A 84 -11.63 3.18 3.25
C PRO A 84 -11.14 4.21 2.22
N SER A 85 -10.63 5.34 2.71
CA SER A 85 -10.03 6.35 1.84
C SER A 85 -8.72 5.86 1.23
N LEU A 86 -8.52 6.16 -0.05
CA LEU A 86 -7.27 5.89 -0.75
C LEU A 86 -6.12 6.72 -0.15
N VAL A 87 -4.93 6.11 -0.07
CA VAL A 87 -3.71 6.74 0.47
C VAL A 87 -2.83 7.19 -0.69
N GLN A 88 -2.35 8.44 -0.64
CA GLN A 88 -1.32 8.94 -1.53
C GLN A 88 -0.05 9.22 -0.73
N ILE A 89 1.12 8.96 -1.31
CA ILE A 89 2.41 9.30 -0.73
C ILE A 89 3.14 10.31 -1.59
N GLU A 90 3.94 11.16 -0.95
CA GLU A 90 4.84 12.07 -1.64
C GLU A 90 6.17 11.35 -1.90
N LEU A 91 6.43 11.08 -3.18
CA LEU A 91 7.66 10.42 -3.62
C LEU A 91 8.78 11.44 -3.77
N ASN A 92 10.00 11.06 -3.37
CA ASN A 92 11.18 11.90 -3.48
C ASN A 92 12.40 11.11 -3.99
N SER A 93 13.40 11.83 -4.51
CA SER A 93 14.56 11.19 -5.11
C SER A 93 15.55 10.58 -4.10
N LYS A 94 15.46 10.95 -2.82
CA LYS A 94 16.46 10.59 -1.79
C LYS A 94 16.14 9.30 -1.05
N GLU A 95 14.86 8.95 -0.96
CA GLU A 95 14.38 7.82 -0.17
C GLU A 95 13.66 6.81 -1.07
N ASN A 96 13.80 5.53 -0.70
CA ASN A 96 13.13 4.40 -1.35
C ASN A 96 12.15 3.69 -0.42
N LEU A 97 12.23 3.97 0.89
CA LEU A 97 11.40 3.36 1.91
C LEU A 97 10.29 4.34 2.30
N TYR A 98 9.05 3.91 2.16
CA TYR A 98 7.86 4.72 2.43
C TYR A 98 6.95 3.99 3.39
N THR A 99 6.16 4.75 4.16
CA THR A 99 5.15 4.19 5.07
C THR A 99 3.77 4.50 4.53
N ILE A 100 2.97 3.46 4.29
CA ILE A 100 1.55 3.56 4.01
C ILE A 100 0.81 3.36 5.33
N SER A 101 0.02 4.35 5.74
CA SER A 101 -0.93 4.22 6.86
C SER A 101 -2.34 4.47 6.38
N GLN A 102 -3.26 3.53 6.68
CA GLN A 102 -4.68 3.66 6.37
C GLN A 102 -5.51 3.35 7.62
N LYS A 103 -6.44 4.25 7.93
CA LYS A 103 -7.41 4.06 9.01
C LYS A 103 -8.69 3.45 8.46
N LEU A 104 -9.08 2.32 9.03
CA LEU A 104 -10.32 1.62 8.74
C LEU A 104 -11.34 1.91 9.85
N LYS A 105 -12.52 2.40 9.47
CA LYS A 105 -13.63 2.59 10.40
C LYS A 105 -14.49 1.34 10.45
N LEU A 106 -14.71 0.81 11.65
CA LEU A 106 -15.38 -0.46 11.86
C LEU A 106 -16.88 -0.27 12.11
N LYS A 107 -17.66 -1.32 11.79
CA LYS A 107 -19.04 -1.41 12.26
C LYS A 107 -19.07 -1.57 13.78
N GLU A 108 -20.15 -1.11 14.39
CA GLU A 108 -20.38 -1.32 15.81
C GLU A 108 -20.67 -2.81 16.09
N ASN A 109 -20.45 -3.23 17.35
CA ASN A 109 -20.82 -4.56 17.86
C ASN A 109 -20.16 -5.76 17.16
N LEU A 110 -18.89 -5.63 16.76
CA LEU A 110 -18.11 -6.74 16.23
C LEU A 110 -17.98 -7.91 17.23
N THR A 111 -18.12 -9.13 16.72
CA THR A 111 -17.86 -10.35 17.48
C THR A 111 -16.37 -10.53 17.78
N GLU A 112 -16.01 -11.44 18.67
CA GLU A 112 -14.59 -11.76 18.90
C GLU A 112 -13.94 -12.37 17.65
N ALA A 113 -14.66 -13.18 16.88
CA ALA A 113 -14.15 -13.72 15.62
C ALA A 113 -13.82 -12.62 14.61
N ASP A 114 -14.69 -11.61 14.49
CA ASP A 114 -14.47 -10.44 13.63
C ASP A 114 -13.23 -9.66 14.07
N LYS A 115 -13.06 -9.46 15.38
CA LYS A 115 -11.89 -8.79 15.94
C LYS A 115 -10.60 -9.55 15.64
N GLN A 116 -10.62 -10.88 15.74
CA GLN A 116 -9.46 -11.70 15.38
C GLN A 116 -9.17 -11.63 13.88
N ALA A 117 -10.20 -11.64 13.03
CA ALA A 117 -10.03 -11.51 11.59
C ALA A 117 -9.39 -10.16 11.21
N LEU A 118 -9.80 -9.06 11.85
CA LEU A 118 -9.23 -7.73 11.61
C LEU A 118 -7.74 -7.63 11.99
N LEU A 119 -7.30 -8.41 12.99
CA LEU A 119 -5.94 -8.35 13.52
C LEU A 119 -4.97 -9.30 12.81
N SER A 120 -5.43 -10.06 11.81
CA SER A 120 -4.60 -10.98 11.05
C SER A 120 -4.15 -10.36 9.72
N PRO A 121 -2.83 -10.10 9.53
CA PRO A 121 -2.29 -9.62 8.26
C PRO A 121 -2.66 -10.48 7.05
N ALA A 122 -2.81 -11.79 7.25
CA ALA A 122 -3.14 -12.74 6.20
C ALA A 122 -4.53 -12.49 5.57
N ASN A 123 -5.41 -11.73 6.23
CA ASN A 123 -6.72 -11.38 5.67
C ASN A 123 -6.70 -10.17 4.75
N TYR A 124 -5.55 -9.51 4.62
CA TYR A 124 -5.39 -8.30 3.81
C TYR A 124 -4.53 -8.56 2.58
N ARG A 125 -4.83 -7.83 1.53
CA ARG A 125 -3.91 -7.56 0.42
C ARG A 125 -3.60 -6.07 0.37
N PHE A 126 -2.42 -5.73 -0.12
CA PHE A 126 -2.01 -4.38 -0.42
C PHE A 126 -2.21 -4.11 -1.90
N GLN A 127 -2.81 -2.98 -2.27
CA GLN A 127 -3.16 -2.68 -3.65
C GLN A 127 -2.55 -1.36 -4.10
N VAL A 128 -2.14 -1.32 -5.37
CA VAL A 128 -1.79 -0.10 -6.09
C VAL A 128 -2.95 0.24 -7.01
N ILE A 129 -3.41 1.47 -6.92
CA ILE A 129 -4.64 1.97 -7.52
C ILE A 129 -4.30 3.14 -8.46
N ASN A 130 -4.89 3.14 -9.64
CA ASN A 130 -4.72 4.23 -10.61
C ASN A 130 -5.69 5.40 -10.35
N GLU A 131 -5.64 6.41 -11.22
CA GLU A 131 -6.51 7.59 -11.15
C GLU A 131 -8.01 7.30 -11.30
N GLU A 132 -8.38 6.15 -11.87
CA GLU A 132 -9.77 5.72 -12.09
C GLU A 132 -10.26 4.83 -10.94
N GLU A 133 -9.50 4.76 -9.85
CA GLU A 133 -9.76 3.91 -8.68
C GLU A 133 -9.73 2.40 -8.99
N LEU A 134 -9.06 2.01 -10.08
CA LEU A 134 -8.88 0.63 -10.48
C LEU A 134 -7.56 0.06 -9.93
N SER A 135 -7.62 -1.17 -9.41
CA SER A 135 -6.44 -1.88 -8.95
C SER A 135 -5.58 -2.35 -10.11
N VAL A 136 -4.34 -1.89 -10.17
CA VAL A 136 -3.36 -2.26 -11.21
C VAL A 136 -2.34 -3.27 -10.72
N ALA A 137 -2.10 -3.34 -9.41
CA ALA A 137 -1.25 -4.35 -8.79
C ALA A 137 -1.79 -4.75 -7.41
N SER A 138 -1.47 -5.96 -6.95
CA SER A 138 -1.90 -6.47 -5.64
C SER A 138 -0.85 -7.41 -5.04
N PHE A 139 -0.59 -7.23 -3.75
CA PHE A 139 0.41 -7.98 -2.99
C PHE A 139 -0.27 -8.67 -1.79
N MET A 140 -0.08 -9.98 -1.68
CA MET A 140 -0.59 -10.84 -0.62
C MET A 140 0.58 -11.33 0.26
N GLY A 141 0.28 -12.06 1.34
CA GLY A 141 1.30 -12.62 2.23
C GLY A 141 1.93 -11.56 3.13
N LEU A 142 1.13 -10.57 3.56
CA LEU A 142 1.57 -9.42 4.35
C LEU A 142 1.99 -9.78 5.79
N GLU A 143 1.89 -11.04 6.18
CA GLU A 143 2.48 -11.62 7.39
C GLU A 143 3.98 -11.88 7.27
N ASN A 144 4.55 -11.81 6.07
CA ASN A 144 5.98 -12.02 5.79
C ASN A 144 6.65 -10.72 5.33
N SER A 145 7.84 -10.43 5.84
CA SER A 145 8.65 -9.31 5.35
C SER A 145 9.44 -9.71 4.10
N LEU A 146 9.32 -8.91 3.04
CA LEU A 146 10.21 -8.93 1.89
C LEU A 146 11.31 -7.87 1.99
N LEU A 147 11.22 -6.97 2.97
CA LEU A 147 12.31 -6.04 3.23
C LEU A 147 13.56 -6.83 3.65
N PRO A 148 14.75 -6.45 3.15
CA PRO A 148 15.99 -6.99 3.68
C PRO A 148 16.01 -6.75 5.19
N GLU A 149 16.48 -7.74 5.96
CA GLU A 149 16.72 -7.54 7.38
C GLU A 149 17.62 -6.31 7.53
N ASP A 150 17.22 -5.38 8.40
CA ASP A 150 18.11 -4.31 8.83
C ASP A 150 19.31 -5.02 9.45
N ASN A 151 20.39 -5.15 8.69
CA ASN A 151 21.70 -5.50 9.21
C ASN A 151 22.17 -4.32 10.06
N GLN A 152 21.55 -4.13 11.23
CA GLN A 152 22.11 -3.36 12.32
C GLN A 152 23.32 -4.15 12.82
N LYS A 153 24.46 -3.89 12.19
CA LYS A 153 25.76 -4.06 12.81
C LYS A 153 26.10 -2.83 13.62
#